data_AF-A0A9W8A2V1-F1
#
_entry.id   AF-A0A9W8A2V1-F1
#
_cell.length_a   1.000
_cell.length_b   1.000
_cell.length_c   1.000
_cell.angle_alpha   90.00
_cell.angle_beta   90.00
_cell.angle_gamma   90.00
#
_symmetry.space_group_name_H-M   'P 1'
#
loop_
_entity.id
_entity.type
_entity.pdbx_description
1 polymer ?
#
loop_
_entity_poly.entity_id
_entity_poly.type
_entity_poly.pdbx_seq_one_letter_code
_entity_poly.pdbx_strand_id
1 'polypeptide(L)'
;MPHIFFGANDAAFETHPQHVPVSRYIQNIQQMVNLITNPESQYYIPEVKILLISPPPVGDKLWIKHCCIDKNPNDHKNNHPSVNDNNIQIYNRSNGHVLKYVEALEEFSQLYNPSNNNNNNSSSSSSSSDGEKRVCFVNVWKSIMTEHKKLPEDLRNNQWDGFDQFTVDGLHLSQHGYQVVVDEILKVIGQNWPELVPENLPLHAPYWKDIVDSTKFNDEDHSCEKLLVI
;
A
#
# COMPACT_ATOMS: atom_id res chain seq x y z
N MET A 1 3.63 -2.02 12.12
CA MET A 1 3.63 -2.80 10.87
C MET A 1 3.95 -1.85 9.71
N PRO A 2 5.12 -1.93 9.07
CA PRO A 2 5.43 -1.16 7.86
C PRO A 2 4.62 -1.63 6.65
N HIS A 3 4.28 -0.67 5.79
CA HIS A 3 3.64 -0.90 4.50
C HIS A 3 4.58 -0.38 3.40
N ILE A 4 4.78 -1.18 2.36
CA ILE A 4 5.51 -0.78 1.15
C ILE A 4 4.48 -0.56 0.06
N PHE A 5 4.25 0.70 -0.31
CA PHE A 5 3.20 1.11 -1.24
C PHE A 5 3.79 2.01 -2.33
N PHE A 6 4.60 1.41 -3.21
CA PHE A 6 5.22 2.05 -4.37
C PHE A 6 4.63 1.49 -5.67
N GLY A 7 5.09 1.97 -6.83
CA GLY A 7 4.69 1.46 -8.13
C GLY A 7 3.86 2.44 -8.97
N ALA A 8 3.08 3.32 -8.33
CA ALA A 8 2.27 4.29 -9.07
C ALA A 8 3.14 5.26 -9.87
N ASN A 9 4.22 5.76 -9.26
CA ASN A 9 5.15 6.66 -9.94
C ASN A 9 6.07 5.93 -10.92
N ASP A 10 6.62 4.78 -10.48
CA ASP A 10 7.47 3.86 -11.24
C ASP A 10 6.84 3.46 -12.57
N ALA A 11 5.51 3.24 -12.58
CA ALA A 11 4.71 2.91 -13.73
C ALA A 11 4.50 4.03 -14.76
N ALA A 12 5.18 5.16 -14.61
CA ALA A 12 5.26 6.14 -15.67
C ALA A 12 5.85 5.53 -16.95
N PHE A 13 5.56 6.11 -18.12
CA PHE A 13 6.12 5.68 -19.39
C PHE A 13 7.63 5.90 -19.41
N GLU A 14 8.35 5.10 -20.20
CA GLU A 14 9.81 4.99 -20.18
C GLU A 14 10.56 6.32 -20.32
N THR A 15 9.97 7.29 -21.02
CA THR A 15 10.55 8.62 -21.24
C THR A 15 10.39 9.57 -20.05
N HIS A 16 9.59 9.22 -19.05
CA HIS A 16 9.31 10.06 -17.90
C HIS A 16 10.35 9.85 -16.79
N PRO A 17 10.86 10.91 -16.11
CA PRO A 17 11.91 10.78 -15.09
C PRO A 17 11.57 9.92 -13.87
N GLN A 18 10.28 9.70 -13.62
CA GLN A 18 9.79 8.84 -12.53
C GLN A 18 9.73 7.35 -12.92
N HIS A 19 9.94 7.02 -14.20
CA HIS A 19 9.87 5.64 -14.66
C HIS A 19 10.95 4.77 -14.02
N VAL A 20 10.55 3.58 -13.58
CA VAL A 20 11.48 2.54 -13.11
C VAL A 20 11.07 1.23 -13.77
N PRO A 21 11.92 0.59 -14.61
CA PRO A 21 11.57 -0.67 -15.25
C PRO A 21 11.09 -1.73 -14.25
N VAL A 22 10.08 -2.53 -14.60
CA VAL A 22 9.43 -3.50 -13.70
C VAL A 22 10.45 -4.41 -12.99
N SER A 23 11.48 -4.88 -13.71
CA SER A 23 12.56 -5.70 -13.12
C SER A 23 13.33 -4.96 -12.02
N ARG A 24 13.66 -3.67 -12.24
CA ARG A 24 14.32 -2.83 -11.24
C ARG A 24 13.40 -2.50 -10.08
N TYR A 25 12.12 -2.24 -10.35
CA TYR A 25 11.11 -2.03 -9.31
C TYR A 25 11.06 -3.23 -8.35
N ILE A 26 10.92 -4.46 -8.86
CA ILE A 26 10.91 -5.67 -8.01
C ILE A 26 12.23 -5.85 -7.26
N GLN A 27 13.38 -5.60 -7.88
CA GLN A 27 14.67 -5.63 -7.18
C GLN A 27 14.72 -4.62 -6.01
N ASN A 28 14.19 -3.41 -6.20
CA ASN A 28 14.11 -2.40 -5.14
C ASN A 28 13.20 -2.88 -4.00
N ILE A 29 12.01 -3.43 -4.31
CA ILE A 29 11.11 -3.99 -3.31
C ILE A 29 11.79 -5.12 -2.54
N GLN A 30 12.45 -6.06 -3.24
CA GLN A 30 13.17 -7.17 -2.63
C GLN A 30 14.26 -6.69 -1.68
N GLN A 31 15.03 -5.66 -2.06
CA GLN A 31 16.03 -5.07 -1.18
C GLN A 31 15.39 -4.49 0.09
N MET A 32 14.30 -3.73 -0.04
CA MET A 32 13.60 -3.16 1.12
C MET A 32 13.06 -4.24 2.07
N VAL A 33 12.48 -5.32 1.53
CA VAL A 33 12.02 -6.46 2.34
C VAL A 33 13.21 -7.13 3.04
N ASN A 34 14.27 -7.45 2.30
CA ASN A 34 15.45 -8.13 2.83
C ASN A 34 16.18 -7.34 3.91
N LEU A 35 16.17 -6.01 3.87
CA LEU A 35 16.74 -5.18 4.94
C LEU A 35 16.13 -5.53 6.31
N ILE A 36 14.84 -5.85 6.36
CA ILE A 36 14.09 -6.11 7.59
C ILE A 36 14.00 -7.62 7.89
N THR A 37 13.96 -8.46 6.86
CA THR A 37 13.67 -9.89 7.00
C THR A 37 14.88 -10.80 6.97
N ASN A 38 16.03 -10.38 6.43
CA ASN A 38 17.23 -11.21 6.38
C ASN A 38 17.98 -11.18 7.72
N PRO A 39 18.21 -12.32 8.41
CA PRO A 39 18.98 -12.38 9.65
C PRO A 39 20.41 -11.83 9.57
N GLU A 40 21.00 -11.78 8.38
CA GLU A 40 22.34 -11.21 8.15
C GLU A 40 22.31 -9.68 7.95
N SER A 41 21.12 -9.08 7.82
CA SER A 41 20.98 -7.63 7.70
C SER A 41 21.23 -6.94 9.03
N GLN A 42 21.96 -5.82 9.01
CA GLN A 42 22.12 -4.94 10.18
C GLN A 42 20.80 -4.33 10.68
N TYR A 43 19.75 -4.33 9.85
CA TYR A 43 18.42 -3.83 10.17
C TYR A 43 17.40 -4.96 10.40
N TYR A 44 17.85 -6.18 10.63
CA TYR A 44 16.99 -7.33 10.88
C TYR A 44 16.13 -7.12 12.13
N ILE A 45 14.81 -7.29 11.97
CA ILE A 45 13.86 -7.23 13.09
C ILE A 45 12.91 -8.42 12.96
N PRO A 46 13.11 -9.54 13.69
CA PRO A 46 12.37 -10.79 13.51
C PRO A 46 10.84 -10.65 13.63
N GLU A 47 10.37 -9.73 14.47
CA GLU A 47 8.97 -9.57 14.85
C GLU A 47 8.19 -8.69 13.85
N VAL A 48 8.88 -8.00 12.95
CA VAL A 48 8.24 -7.07 12.03
C VAL A 48 7.54 -7.81 10.89
N LYS A 49 6.24 -7.56 10.78
CA LYS A 49 5.35 -7.95 9.68
C LYS A 49 5.27 -6.83 8.65
N ILE A 50 5.31 -7.17 7.36
CA ILE A 50 5.35 -6.23 6.24
C ILE A 50 4.14 -6.45 5.34
N LEU A 51 3.46 -5.37 4.97
CA LEU A 51 2.46 -5.39 3.90
C LEU A 51 3.06 -4.83 2.62
N LEU A 52 3.05 -5.62 1.55
CA LEU A 52 3.30 -5.18 0.18
C LEU A 52 1.98 -4.77 -0.45
N ILE A 53 1.84 -3.51 -0.82
CA ILE A 53 0.58 -2.97 -1.35
C ILE A 53 0.77 -2.65 -2.84
N SER A 54 -0.07 -3.22 -3.70
CA SER A 54 -0.04 -2.91 -5.13
C SER A 54 -0.51 -1.49 -5.41
N PRO A 55 0.05 -0.79 -6.42
CA PRO A 55 -0.42 0.53 -6.81
C PRO A 55 -1.92 0.48 -7.23
N PRO A 56 -2.71 1.52 -6.92
CA PRO A 56 -4.13 1.59 -7.31
C PRO A 56 -4.28 1.74 -8.83
N PRO A 57 -5.47 1.47 -9.41
CA PRO A 57 -5.70 1.71 -10.83
C PRO A 57 -5.68 3.20 -11.16
N VAL A 58 -5.32 3.52 -12.40
CA VAL A 58 -5.35 4.89 -12.93
C VAL A 58 -6.64 5.09 -13.71
N GLY A 59 -7.34 6.19 -13.44
CA GLY A 59 -8.48 6.62 -14.25
C GLY A 59 -7.99 7.34 -15.50
N ASP A 60 -7.66 6.59 -16.56
CA ASP A 60 -6.95 7.10 -17.74
C ASP A 60 -7.55 8.42 -18.29
N LYS A 61 -8.87 8.50 -18.50
CA LYS A 61 -9.53 9.71 -19.02
C LYS A 61 -9.39 10.92 -18.08
N LEU A 62 -9.56 10.69 -16.78
CA LEU A 62 -9.49 11.74 -15.77
C LEU A 62 -8.04 12.22 -15.59
N TRP A 63 -7.08 11.28 -15.58
CA TRP A 63 -5.65 11.58 -15.49
C TRP A 63 -5.17 12.39 -16.70
N ILE A 64 -5.56 11.98 -17.91
CA ILE A 64 -5.27 12.74 -19.14
C ILE A 64 -5.80 14.17 -19.01
N LYS A 65 -7.06 14.34 -18.59
CA LYS A 65 -7.65 15.67 -18.40
C LYS A 65 -6.87 16.49 -17.38
N HIS A 66 -6.51 15.91 -16.25
CA HIS A 66 -5.76 16.57 -15.19
C HIS A 66 -4.39 17.03 -15.68
N CYS A 67 -3.60 16.16 -16.32
CA CYS A 67 -2.30 16.52 -16.89
C CYS A 67 -2.39 17.63 -17.96
N CYS A 68 -3.52 17.76 -18.65
CA CYS A 68 -3.73 18.85 -19.60
C CYS A 68 -4.01 20.19 -18.92
N ILE A 69 -4.66 20.19 -17.74
CA ILE A 69 -4.97 21.41 -16.97
C ILE A 69 -3.73 21.95 -16.25
N ASP A 70 -2.90 21.07 -15.69
CA ASP A 70 -1.69 21.43 -14.94
C ASP A 70 -0.58 22.09 -15.77
N LYS A 71 -0.74 22.16 -17.09
CA LYS A 71 0.14 22.92 -18.00
C LYS A 71 -0.05 24.44 -17.92
N ASN A 72 -0.55 24.97 -16.81
CA ASN A 72 -0.65 26.41 -16.62
C ASN A 72 0.77 27.03 -16.76
N PRO A 73 1.03 27.89 -17.76
CA PRO A 73 2.38 28.30 -18.16
C PRO A 73 3.19 29.06 -17.09
N ASN A 74 2.61 29.31 -15.92
CA ASN A 74 3.24 30.00 -14.79
C ASN A 74 3.69 29.04 -13.67
N ASP A 75 3.46 27.73 -13.78
CA ASP A 75 3.89 26.78 -12.75
C ASP A 75 5.31 26.27 -13.01
N HIS A 76 6.29 26.93 -12.40
CA HIS A 76 7.72 26.60 -12.48
C HIS A 76 8.10 25.27 -11.79
N LYS A 77 7.15 24.52 -11.21
CA LYS A 77 7.45 23.30 -10.45
C LYS A 77 7.65 22.06 -11.32
N ASN A 78 7.26 22.10 -12.59
CA ASN A 78 7.37 20.97 -13.49
C ASN A 78 8.30 21.31 -14.66
N ASN A 79 9.60 20.99 -14.52
CA ASN A 79 10.55 20.97 -15.64
C ASN A 79 10.14 19.85 -16.62
N HIS A 80 9.17 20.13 -17.49
CA HIS A 80 8.75 19.24 -18.57
C HIS A 80 9.05 19.89 -19.93
N PRO A 81 9.44 19.12 -20.96
CA PRO A 81 9.93 19.68 -22.23
C PRO A 81 8.87 20.57 -22.90
N SER A 82 9.35 21.66 -23.49
CA SER A 82 8.56 22.66 -24.22
C SER A 82 7.66 22.03 -25.27
N VAL A 83 6.42 22.53 -25.28
CA VAL A 83 5.33 22.22 -26.20
C VAL A 83 5.76 22.46 -27.65
N ASN A 84 5.67 21.43 -28.49
CA ASN A 84 5.52 21.59 -29.93
C ASN A 84 4.43 20.64 -30.43
N ASP A 85 3.58 21.19 -31.29
CA ASP A 85 2.35 20.61 -31.80
C ASP A 85 2.56 19.26 -32.52
N ASN A 86 1.56 18.39 -32.32
CA ASN A 86 1.16 17.25 -33.16
C ASN A 86 1.47 15.81 -32.74
N ASN A 87 2.08 15.48 -31.58
CA ASN A 87 2.11 14.07 -31.10
C ASN A 87 2.68 13.85 -29.66
N ILE A 88 2.38 14.69 -28.68
CA ILE A 88 2.90 14.49 -27.31
C ILE A 88 1.84 13.85 -26.41
N GLN A 89 2.18 12.67 -25.87
CA GLN A 89 1.45 12.01 -24.79
C GLN A 89 1.53 12.90 -23.53
N ILE A 90 0.50 13.72 -23.32
CA ILE A 90 0.44 14.72 -22.23
C ILE A 90 0.38 14.04 -20.85
N TYR A 91 -0.15 12.83 -20.81
CA TYR A 91 -0.19 11.97 -19.65
C TYR A 91 1.04 11.06 -19.63
N ASN A 92 1.54 10.75 -18.44
CA ASN A 92 2.74 9.95 -18.25
C ASN A 92 2.47 8.52 -17.76
N ARG A 93 1.21 8.14 -17.50
CA ARG A 93 0.81 6.85 -16.91
C ARG A 93 -0.52 6.37 -17.45
N SER A 94 -0.73 5.07 -17.46
CA SER A 94 -2.03 4.47 -17.74
C SER A 94 -2.31 3.27 -16.86
N ASN A 95 -3.58 2.89 -16.73
CA ASN A 95 -4.03 1.74 -15.96
C ASN A 95 -3.34 0.45 -16.42
N GLY A 96 -3.22 0.27 -17.75
CA GLY A 96 -2.54 -0.89 -18.33
C GLY A 96 -1.04 -0.94 -18.05
N HIS A 97 -0.37 0.20 -17.84
CA HIS A 97 1.03 0.21 -17.42
C HIS A 97 1.16 -0.10 -15.93
N VAL A 98 0.30 0.47 -15.09
CA VAL A 98 0.27 0.17 -13.64
C VAL A 98 0.01 -1.31 -13.39
N LEU A 99 -0.88 -1.94 -14.16
CA LEU A 99 -1.17 -3.37 -14.03
C LEU A 99 0.07 -4.26 -14.12
N LYS A 100 1.07 -3.91 -14.95
CA LYS A 100 2.34 -4.66 -15.05
C LYS A 100 3.11 -4.71 -13.71
N TYR A 101 3.03 -3.65 -12.91
CA TYR A 101 3.67 -3.55 -11.60
C TYR A 101 2.87 -4.28 -10.53
N VAL A 102 1.54 -4.27 -10.65
CA VAL A 102 0.63 -5.06 -9.80
C VAL A 102 0.93 -6.54 -9.97
N GLU A 103 0.95 -7.03 -11.21
CA GLU A 103 1.20 -8.44 -11.55
C GLU A 103 2.59 -8.88 -11.07
N ALA A 104 3.62 -8.09 -11.32
CA ALA A 104 4.98 -8.40 -10.88
C ALA A 104 5.12 -8.42 -9.35
N LEU A 105 4.44 -7.50 -8.63
CA LEU A 105 4.48 -7.49 -7.17
C LEU A 105 3.68 -8.66 -6.58
N GLU A 106 2.56 -9.02 -7.18
CA GLU A 106 1.76 -10.18 -6.80
C GLU A 106 2.55 -11.48 -6.98
N GLU A 107 3.22 -11.66 -8.12
CA GLU A 107 4.12 -12.79 -8.39
C GLU A 107 5.26 -12.84 -7.37
N PHE A 108 5.97 -11.73 -7.16
CA PHE A 108 7.05 -11.64 -6.17
C PHE A 108 6.56 -12.01 -4.76
N SER A 109 5.35 -11.61 -4.37
CA SER A 109 4.80 -11.90 -3.05
C SER A 109 4.55 -13.40 -2.79
N GLN A 110 4.45 -14.23 -3.84
CA GLN A 110 4.27 -15.67 -3.70
C GLN A 110 5.51 -16.36 -3.11
N LEU A 111 6.70 -15.75 -3.23
CA LEU A 111 7.92 -16.23 -2.57
C LEU A 111 7.78 -16.32 -1.04
N TYR A 112 6.87 -15.52 -0.46
CA TYR A 112 6.59 -15.50 0.97
C TYR A 112 5.31 -16.29 1.34
N ASN A 113 4.69 -16.97 0.37
CA ASN A 113 3.44 -17.72 0.51
C ASN A 113 3.50 -19.09 -0.19
N PRO A 114 4.44 -19.99 0.17
CA PRO A 114 4.68 -21.22 -0.59
C PRO A 114 3.52 -22.24 -0.56
N SER A 115 2.46 -22.03 0.22
CA SER A 115 1.41 -23.03 0.46
C SER A 115 0.38 -23.24 -0.65
N ASN A 116 0.62 -22.85 -1.92
CA ASN A 116 -0.38 -23.04 -2.97
C ASN A 116 0.11 -23.47 -4.37
N ASN A 117 1.36 -23.92 -4.52
CA ASN A 117 1.84 -24.44 -5.82
C ASN A 117 1.83 -25.97 -5.86
N ASN A 118 0.63 -26.56 -5.98
CA ASN A 118 0.47 -27.90 -6.54
C ASN A 118 0.59 -27.82 -8.07
N ASN A 119 1.81 -27.67 -8.59
CA ASN A 119 2.12 -28.07 -9.96
C ASN A 119 3.53 -28.68 -10.00
N ASN A 120 3.54 -29.90 -10.54
CA ASN A 120 4.57 -30.92 -10.46
C ASN A 120 6.00 -30.50 -10.87
N ASN A 121 6.96 -31.17 -10.21
CA ASN A 121 8.35 -31.43 -10.61
C ASN A 121 9.34 -30.26 -10.58
N SER A 122 10.04 -30.10 -9.47
CA SER A 122 11.51 -30.26 -9.40
C SER A 122 11.99 -30.28 -7.96
N SER A 123 12.69 -31.35 -7.61
CA SER A 123 13.26 -31.66 -6.31
C SER A 123 14.28 -30.61 -5.88
N SER A 124 13.99 -29.84 -4.84
CA SER A 124 15.03 -29.28 -3.96
C SER A 124 14.45 -28.91 -2.60
N SER A 125 14.88 -29.70 -1.61
CA SER A 125 15.11 -29.32 -0.22
C SER A 125 13.97 -28.61 0.52
N SER A 126 13.10 -29.44 1.11
CA SER A 126 12.38 -29.14 2.34
C SER A 126 13.31 -28.53 3.39
N SER A 127 13.10 -27.26 3.72
CA SER A 127 13.39 -26.73 5.04
C SER A 127 12.06 -26.48 5.73
N SER A 128 11.68 -27.43 6.57
CA SER A 128 10.72 -27.23 7.64
C SER A 128 11.30 -26.21 8.62
N SER A 129 10.77 -25.00 8.62
CA SER A 129 10.82 -24.10 9.76
C SER A 129 9.45 -23.47 9.88
N ASP A 130 8.85 -23.56 11.07
CA ASP A 130 7.67 -22.83 11.56
C ASP A 130 7.91 -21.30 11.55
N GLY A 131 8.39 -20.75 10.44
CA GLY A 131 8.56 -19.32 10.26
C GLY A 131 7.18 -18.70 10.14
N GLU A 132 6.79 -17.94 11.15
CA GLU A 132 5.60 -17.09 11.11
C GLU A 132 5.58 -16.32 9.77
N LYS A 133 4.43 -16.28 9.10
CA LYS A 133 4.28 -15.56 7.84
C LYS A 133 4.51 -14.07 8.11
N ARG A 134 5.59 -13.49 7.57
CA ARG A 134 5.99 -12.10 7.85
C ARG A 134 5.67 -11.10 6.74
N VAL A 135 5.39 -11.56 5.53
CA VAL A 135 5.10 -10.68 4.39
C VAL A 135 3.76 -11.10 3.78
N CYS A 136 2.82 -10.14 3.71
CA CYS A 136 1.56 -10.33 3.00
C CYS A 136 1.42 -9.33 1.88
N PHE A 137 0.64 -9.70 0.87
CA PHE A 137 0.32 -8.85 -0.27
C PHE A 137 -1.12 -8.34 -0.17
N VAL A 138 -1.31 -7.05 -0.47
CA VAL A 138 -2.59 -6.35 -0.49
C VAL A 138 -2.82 -5.88 -1.93
N ASN A 139 -3.77 -6.52 -2.62
CA ASN A 139 -4.05 -6.22 -4.03
C ASN A 139 -5.07 -5.09 -4.19
N VAL A 140 -4.65 -3.86 -3.89
CA VAL A 140 -5.49 -2.66 -3.97
C VAL A 140 -6.05 -2.44 -5.37
N TRP A 141 -5.24 -2.68 -6.41
CA TRP A 141 -5.71 -2.60 -7.79
C TRP A 141 -6.94 -3.47 -8.02
N LYS A 142 -6.88 -4.74 -7.63
CA LYS A 142 -7.98 -5.69 -7.77
C LYS A 142 -9.19 -5.29 -6.91
N SER A 143 -8.97 -4.81 -5.70
CA SER A 143 -10.06 -4.38 -4.81
C SER A 143 -10.82 -3.18 -5.39
N ILE A 144 -10.12 -2.15 -5.87
CA ILE A 144 -10.76 -0.99 -6.51
C ILE A 144 -11.45 -1.41 -7.81
N MET A 145 -10.82 -2.23 -8.66
CA MET A 145 -11.46 -2.72 -9.89
C MET A 145 -12.68 -3.62 -9.62
N THR A 146 -12.73 -4.27 -8.45
CA THR A 146 -13.90 -5.05 -8.01
C THR A 146 -15.03 -4.13 -7.58
N GLU A 147 -14.76 -3.08 -6.80
CA GLU A 147 -15.78 -2.09 -6.41
C GLU A 147 -16.26 -1.28 -7.62
N HIS A 148 -15.36 -0.93 -8.55
CA HIS A 148 -15.68 -0.26 -9.80
C HIS A 148 -16.73 -1.02 -10.62
N LYS A 149 -16.61 -2.34 -10.72
CA LYS A 149 -17.59 -3.20 -11.42
C LYS A 149 -18.97 -3.19 -10.76
N LYS A 150 -19.07 -2.85 -9.47
CA LYS A 150 -20.33 -2.76 -8.73
C LYS A 150 -21.01 -1.40 -8.87
N LEU A 151 -20.33 -0.40 -9.44
CA LEU A 151 -20.92 0.92 -9.65
C LEU A 151 -22.18 0.83 -10.53
N PRO A 152 -23.19 1.66 -10.26
CA PRO A 152 -24.29 1.93 -11.18
C PRO A 152 -23.81 2.24 -12.60
N GLU A 153 -24.57 1.79 -13.60
CA GLU A 153 -24.21 1.90 -15.02
C GLU A 153 -23.93 3.36 -15.45
N ASP A 154 -24.73 4.30 -14.96
CA ASP A 154 -24.62 5.73 -15.23
C ASP A 154 -23.33 6.33 -14.69
N LEU A 155 -22.86 5.86 -13.52
CA LEU A 155 -21.56 6.25 -12.99
C LEU A 155 -20.42 5.58 -13.76
N ARG A 156 -20.54 4.29 -14.08
CA ARG A 156 -19.49 3.55 -14.80
C ARG A 156 -19.27 4.06 -16.23
N ASN A 157 -20.32 4.57 -16.87
CA ASN A 157 -20.27 5.13 -18.23
C ASN A 157 -20.23 6.66 -18.26
N ASN A 158 -19.95 7.31 -17.13
CA ASN A 158 -19.76 8.75 -17.10
C ASN A 158 -18.50 9.14 -17.92
N GLN A 159 -18.24 10.45 -18.05
CA GLN A 159 -17.09 10.96 -18.81
C GLN A 159 -15.70 10.50 -18.29
N TRP A 160 -15.63 9.96 -17.06
CA TRP A 160 -14.42 9.49 -16.39
C TRP A 160 -14.38 7.96 -16.22
N ASP A 161 -15.31 7.25 -16.86
CA ASP A 161 -15.52 5.81 -16.71
C ASP A 161 -15.68 5.39 -15.23
N GLY A 162 -16.27 6.24 -14.38
CA GLY A 162 -16.50 5.98 -12.95
C GLY A 162 -15.27 6.08 -12.05
N PHE A 163 -14.08 6.41 -12.58
CA PHE A 163 -12.86 6.52 -11.76
C PHE A 163 -12.81 7.78 -10.88
N ASP A 164 -13.66 8.78 -11.16
CA ASP A 164 -13.91 9.94 -10.29
C ASP A 164 -14.52 9.56 -8.93
N GLN A 165 -15.06 8.35 -8.81
CA GLN A 165 -15.51 7.82 -7.52
C GLN A 165 -14.33 7.37 -6.65
N PHE A 166 -13.24 6.88 -7.26
CA PHE A 166 -12.11 6.30 -6.53
C PHE A 166 -10.86 7.19 -6.51
N THR A 167 -10.78 8.18 -7.38
CA THR A 167 -9.63 9.09 -7.52
C THR A 167 -10.10 10.54 -7.64
N VAL A 168 -9.29 11.47 -7.16
CA VAL A 168 -9.58 12.92 -7.25
C VAL A 168 -9.22 13.47 -8.63
N ASP A 169 -8.11 12.99 -9.20
CA ASP A 169 -7.52 13.51 -10.44
C ASP A 169 -7.21 12.41 -11.46
N GLY A 170 -7.63 11.18 -11.21
CA GLY A 170 -7.30 10.00 -12.02
C GLY A 170 -6.08 9.22 -11.52
N LEU A 171 -5.35 9.72 -10.52
CA LEU A 171 -4.17 9.07 -9.92
C LEU A 171 -4.25 8.99 -8.40
N HIS A 172 -4.48 10.11 -7.71
CA HIS A 172 -4.56 10.17 -6.25
C HIS A 172 -5.94 9.71 -5.77
N LEU A 173 -5.95 8.85 -4.75
CA LEU A 173 -7.17 8.26 -4.23
C LEU A 173 -8.11 9.32 -3.65
N SER A 174 -9.41 9.16 -3.91
CA SER A 174 -10.48 9.88 -3.22
C SER A 174 -10.68 9.31 -1.81
N GLN A 175 -11.57 9.91 -1.01
CA GLN A 175 -12.01 9.32 0.26
C GLN A 175 -12.52 7.88 0.09
N HIS A 176 -13.32 7.62 -0.94
CA HIS A 176 -13.84 6.29 -1.22
C HIS A 176 -12.74 5.34 -1.69
N GLY A 177 -11.79 5.81 -2.51
CA GLY A 177 -10.60 5.04 -2.88
C GLY A 177 -9.78 4.61 -1.67
N TYR A 178 -9.53 5.53 -0.72
CA TYR A 178 -8.85 5.19 0.53
C TYR A 178 -9.63 4.22 1.41
N GLN A 179 -10.96 4.31 1.44
CA GLN A 179 -11.79 3.36 2.18
C GLN A 179 -11.58 1.93 1.67
N VAL A 180 -11.60 1.71 0.36
CA VAL A 180 -11.33 0.39 -0.25
C VAL A 180 -9.92 -0.12 0.11
N VAL A 181 -8.93 0.76 0.16
CA VAL A 181 -7.55 0.40 0.58
C VAL A 181 -7.52 -0.06 2.03
N VAL A 182 -8.12 0.71 2.95
CA VAL A 182 -8.13 0.38 4.38
C VAL A 182 -8.88 -0.92 4.63
N ASP A 183 -10.02 -1.12 3.98
CA ASP A 183 -10.82 -2.34 4.10
C ASP A 183 -10.02 -3.57 3.65
N GLU A 184 -9.30 -3.48 2.52
CA GLU A 184 -8.47 -4.60 2.06
C GLU A 184 -7.26 -4.85 2.97
N ILE A 185 -6.62 -3.79 3.50
CA ILE A 185 -5.53 -3.92 4.47
C ILE A 185 -6.01 -4.67 5.72
N LEU A 186 -7.12 -4.21 6.33
CA LEU A 186 -7.67 -4.82 7.54
C LEU A 186 -8.10 -6.27 7.29
N LYS A 187 -8.67 -6.56 6.12
CA LYS A 187 -8.99 -7.93 5.69
C LYS A 187 -7.74 -8.81 5.61
N VAL A 188 -6.66 -8.34 4.98
CA VAL A 188 -5.41 -9.10 4.87
C VAL A 188 -4.76 -9.29 6.25
N ILE A 189 -4.78 -8.27 7.12
CA ILE A 189 -4.30 -8.40 8.50
C ILE A 189 -5.14 -9.44 9.24
N GLY A 190 -6.46 -9.35 9.24
CA GLY A 190 -7.32 -10.31 9.95
C GLY A 190 -7.17 -11.75 9.49
N GLN A 191 -6.86 -11.97 8.21
CA GLN A 191 -6.63 -13.31 7.66
C GLN A 191 -5.28 -13.93 8.04
N ASN A 192 -4.26 -13.12 8.30
CA ASN A 192 -2.88 -13.59 8.45
C ASN A 192 -2.30 -13.34 9.85
N TRP A 193 -2.73 -12.26 10.50
CA TRP A 193 -2.29 -11.75 11.81
C TRP A 193 -3.50 -11.24 12.60
N PRO A 194 -4.48 -12.12 12.94
CA PRO A 194 -5.71 -11.71 13.61
C PRO A 194 -5.47 -11.00 14.94
N GLU A 195 -4.35 -11.24 15.62
CA GLU A 195 -3.95 -10.54 16.85
C GLU A 195 -3.61 -9.05 16.63
N LEU A 196 -3.43 -8.63 15.37
CA LEU A 196 -3.10 -7.24 15.00
C LEU A 196 -4.28 -6.45 14.45
N VAL A 197 -5.49 -7.02 14.41
CA VAL A 197 -6.70 -6.23 14.08
C VAL A 197 -7.06 -5.32 15.25
N PRO A 198 -7.62 -4.11 15.01
CA PRO A 198 -7.91 -3.14 16.06
C PRO A 198 -8.72 -3.70 17.24
N GLU A 199 -9.64 -4.62 16.98
CA GLU A 199 -10.51 -5.23 17.98
C GLU A 199 -9.78 -6.18 18.93
N ASN A 200 -8.64 -6.74 18.51
CA ASN A 200 -7.85 -7.70 19.29
C ASN A 200 -6.59 -7.07 19.92
N LEU A 201 -6.29 -5.82 19.61
CA LEU A 201 -5.14 -5.12 20.20
C LEU A 201 -5.38 -4.88 21.70
N PRO A 202 -4.41 -5.22 22.57
CA PRO A 202 -4.53 -4.91 23.98
C PRO A 202 -4.48 -3.39 24.19
N LEU A 203 -5.24 -2.89 25.16
CA LEU A 203 -5.06 -1.52 25.64
C LEU A 203 -3.68 -1.42 26.32
N HIS A 204 -2.84 -0.50 25.86
CA HIS A 204 -1.53 -0.26 26.47
C HIS A 204 -1.62 0.44 27.83
N ALA A 205 -2.75 1.10 28.12
CA ALA A 205 -3.04 1.74 29.38
C ALA A 205 -4.47 1.38 29.83
N PRO A 206 -4.78 1.43 31.13
CA PRO A 206 -6.14 1.26 31.62
C PRO A 206 -7.11 2.20 30.90
N TYR A 207 -8.34 1.74 30.70
CA TYR A 207 -9.40 2.63 30.26
C TYR A 207 -9.61 3.72 31.32
N TRP A 208 -9.87 4.96 30.90
CA TRP A 208 -9.86 6.11 31.82
C TRP A 208 -10.81 5.97 33.02
N LYS A 209 -11.91 5.21 32.87
CA LYS A 209 -12.86 4.95 33.97
C LYS A 209 -12.33 3.97 35.02
N ASP A 210 -11.34 3.17 34.65
CA ASP A 210 -10.70 2.19 35.51
C ASP A 210 -9.46 2.78 36.20
N ILE A 211 -9.10 4.04 35.88
CA ILE A 211 -8.10 4.79 36.62
C ILE A 211 -8.71 5.15 37.97
N VAL A 212 -8.22 4.51 39.04
CA VAL A 212 -8.62 4.84 40.40
C VAL A 212 -8.19 6.27 40.70
N ASP A 213 -9.13 7.07 41.20
CA ASP A 213 -8.90 8.47 41.58
C ASP A 213 -7.74 8.54 42.58
N SER A 214 -6.64 9.17 42.18
CA SER A 214 -5.45 9.33 43.02
C SER A 214 -5.72 10.23 44.22
N THR A 215 -6.87 10.89 44.31
CA THR A 215 -7.29 11.57 45.54
C THR A 215 -7.82 10.62 46.62
N LYS A 216 -7.82 9.30 46.37
CA LYS A 216 -8.11 8.24 47.36
C LYS A 216 -6.88 7.49 47.84
N PHE A 217 -5.67 7.98 47.57
CA PHE A 217 -4.50 7.54 48.33
C PHE A 217 -4.73 7.98 49.78
N ASN A 218 -5.00 7.00 50.65
CA ASN A 218 -5.21 7.21 52.08
C ASN A 218 -4.08 8.07 52.67
N ASP A 219 -4.44 9.04 53.49
CA ASP A 219 -3.57 9.89 54.30
C ASP A 219 -2.68 9.13 55.32
N GLU A 220 -2.38 7.84 55.11
CA GLU A 220 -1.65 6.99 56.07
C GLU A 220 -0.43 6.24 55.54
N ASP A 221 -0.01 6.38 54.28
CA ASP A 221 1.22 5.71 53.81
C ASP A 221 2.25 6.70 53.22
N HIS A 222 3.22 7.08 54.06
CA HIS A 222 4.35 7.94 53.73
C HIS A 222 5.49 7.19 53.01
N SER A 223 5.19 6.49 51.91
CA SER A 223 6.24 6.01 51.00
C SER A 223 5.99 6.51 49.57
N CYS A 224 6.57 7.69 49.28
CA CYS A 224 6.56 8.28 47.94
C CYS A 224 7.31 7.41 46.94
N GLU A 225 6.59 6.72 46.06
CA GLU A 225 7.04 6.52 44.69
C GLU A 225 6.23 7.43 43.76
N LYS A 226 6.91 8.44 43.22
CA LYS A 226 6.34 9.41 42.27
C LYS A 226 6.08 8.71 40.94
N LEU A 227 4.81 8.43 40.64
CA LEU A 227 4.36 8.24 39.27
C LEU A 227 4.31 9.61 38.59
N LEU A 228 5.32 9.88 37.75
CA LEU A 228 5.32 10.96 36.78
C LEU A 228 4.29 10.64 35.69
N VAL A 229 3.18 11.36 35.74
CA VAL A 229 2.27 11.48 34.59
C VAL A 229 2.93 12.47 33.63
N ILE A 230 3.32 11.98 32.45
CA ILE A 230 3.82 12.78 31.32
C ILE A 230 2.67 13.08 30.38
#